data_AF-A0A2E9LXF9-F1
#
_entry.id   AF-A0A2E9LXF9-F1
#
_cell.length_a   1.000
_cell.length_b   1.000
_cell.length_c   1.000
_cell.angle_alpha   90.00
_cell.angle_beta   90.00
_cell.angle_gamma   90.00
#
_symmetry.space_group_name_H-M   'P 1'
#
loop_
_entity.id
_entity.type
_entity.pdbx_description
1 polymer ?
#
loop_
_entity_poly.entity_id
_entity_poly.type
_entity_poly.pdbx_seq_one_letter_code
_entity_poly.pdbx_strand_id
1 'polypeptide(L)'
;MSDSGTEPKSRPRFVAGAVCPSCGAVDRMVIDANADHRRCVACEFVEARPNAPAEQPVTRVTRASARRVETPAEAVKLLDS
;
A
#
# COMPACT_ATOMS: atom_id res chain seq x y z
N MET A 1 -19.27 0.79 -29.76
CA MET A 1 -18.80 -0.42 -29.07
C MET A 1 -18.96 -0.17 -27.60
N SER A 2 -19.85 -0.93 -26.97
CA SER A 2 -20.38 -0.70 -25.63
C SER A 2 -19.50 -1.41 -24.61
N ASP A 3 -18.75 -0.68 -23.79
CA ASP A 3 -18.03 -1.26 -22.65
C ASP A 3 -18.81 -0.93 -21.37
N SER A 4 -19.93 -1.62 -21.20
CA SER A 4 -20.71 -1.62 -19.96
C SER A 4 -20.21 -2.77 -19.07
N GLY A 5 -18.96 -2.66 -18.61
CA GLY A 5 -18.43 -3.52 -17.58
C GLY A 5 -18.86 -3.02 -16.21
N THR A 6 -19.77 -3.71 -15.54
CA THR A 6 -20.06 -3.50 -14.11
C THR A 6 -18.76 -3.74 -13.32
N GLU A 7 -18.10 -2.66 -12.92
CA GLU A 7 -16.86 -2.75 -12.14
C GLU A 7 -17.16 -3.40 -10.79
N PRO A 8 -16.54 -4.55 -10.45
CA PRO A 8 -16.77 -5.18 -9.16
C PRO A 8 -16.24 -4.24 -8.08
N LYS A 9 -17.15 -3.81 -7.20
CA LYS A 9 -17.03 -2.72 -6.21
C LYS A 9 -15.92 -2.89 -5.17
N SER A 10 -15.04 -3.90 -5.29
CA SER A 10 -14.12 -4.27 -4.23
C SER A 10 -12.99 -5.23 -4.72
N ARG A 11 -12.16 -4.81 -5.69
CA ARG A 11 -10.99 -5.62 -6.06
C ARG A 11 -10.00 -5.69 -4.89
N PRO A 12 -9.44 -6.87 -4.58
CA PRO A 12 -8.43 -7.00 -3.53
C PRO A 12 -7.15 -6.24 -3.90
N ARG A 13 -6.48 -5.67 -2.90
CA ARG A 13 -5.27 -4.87 -3.07
C ARG A 13 -4.03 -5.72 -2.91
N PHE A 14 -3.16 -5.69 -3.91
CA PHE A 14 -1.88 -6.41 -3.89
C PHE A 14 -0.87 -5.78 -2.92
N VAL A 15 0.00 -6.60 -2.32
CA VAL A 15 1.09 -6.15 -1.43
C VAL A 15 2.45 -6.57 -2.01
N ALA A 16 3.15 -5.62 -2.63
CA ALA A 16 4.46 -5.85 -3.24
C ALA A 16 5.54 -6.15 -2.19
N GLY A 17 6.40 -7.12 -2.47
CA GLY A 17 7.50 -7.58 -1.62
C GLY A 17 7.08 -8.42 -0.42
N ALA A 18 5.78 -8.68 -0.22
CA ALA A 18 5.31 -9.45 0.92
C ALA A 18 5.58 -10.95 0.72
N VAL A 19 6.12 -11.58 1.77
CA VAL A 19 6.34 -13.02 1.86
C VAL A 19 5.23 -13.64 2.70
N CYS A 20 4.57 -14.69 2.19
CA CYS A 20 3.57 -15.42 2.96
C CYS A 20 4.21 -16.11 4.17
N PRO A 21 3.73 -15.88 5.41
CA PRO A 21 4.31 -16.51 6.59
C PRO A 21 4.02 -18.02 6.68
N SER A 22 3.02 -18.51 5.94
CA SER A 22 2.65 -19.94 5.93
C SER A 22 3.42 -20.75 4.90
N CYS A 23 3.57 -20.28 3.66
CA CYS A 23 4.17 -21.06 2.57
C CYS A 23 5.44 -20.45 1.96
N GLY A 24 5.85 -19.25 2.40
CA GLY A 24 7.06 -18.58 1.90
C GLY A 24 6.93 -17.97 0.50
N ALA A 25 5.77 -18.04 -0.14
CA ALA A 25 5.57 -17.44 -1.46
C ALA A 25 5.71 -15.90 -1.41
N VAL A 26 6.50 -15.35 -2.32
CA VAL A 26 6.72 -13.90 -2.50
C VAL A 26 5.65 -13.34 -3.43
N ASP A 27 5.17 -12.12 -3.18
CA ASP A 27 4.24 -11.41 -4.06
C ASP A 27 2.91 -12.17 -4.28
N ARG A 28 2.45 -12.86 -3.23
CA ARG A 28 1.16 -13.57 -3.24
C ARG A 28 0.19 -13.11 -2.15
N MET A 29 0.54 -12.07 -1.40
CA MET A 29 -0.33 -11.50 -0.37
C MET A 29 -1.23 -10.41 -0.95
N VAL A 30 -2.51 -10.47 -0.62
CA VAL A 30 -3.50 -9.45 -0.97
C VAL A 30 -4.31 -9.04 0.25
N ILE A 31 -4.92 -7.85 0.20
CA ILE A 31 -5.80 -7.34 1.25
C ILE A 31 -7.20 -7.19 0.68
N ASP A 32 -8.18 -7.68 1.42
CA ASP A 32 -9.58 -7.48 1.07
C ASP A 32 -9.97 -5.99 1.04
N ALA A 33 -10.99 -5.68 0.25
CA ALA A 33 -11.42 -4.31 0.03
C ALA A 33 -11.98 -3.65 1.30
N ASN A 34 -12.64 -4.44 2.16
CA ASN A 34 -13.09 -4.02 3.50
C ASN A 34 -11.93 -3.93 4.51
N ALA A 35 -10.69 -4.16 4.06
CA ALA A 35 -9.44 -3.80 4.72
C ALA A 35 -9.04 -4.55 6.01
N ASP A 36 -9.82 -5.50 6.50
CA ASP A 36 -9.55 -6.12 7.80
C ASP A 36 -8.64 -7.36 7.76
N HIS A 37 -8.52 -8.01 6.60
CA HIS A 37 -7.78 -9.27 6.46
C HIS A 37 -6.78 -9.23 5.32
N ARG A 38 -5.64 -9.91 5.53
CA ARG A 38 -4.64 -10.21 4.51
C ARG A 38 -4.75 -11.68 4.18
N ARG A 39 -4.68 -12.04 2.90
CA ARG A 39 -4.66 -13.45 2.48
C ARG A 39 -3.58 -13.77 1.47
N CYS A 40 -3.12 -15.02 1.48
CA CYS A 40 -2.24 -15.56 0.45
C CYS A 40 -3.06 -16.24 -0.65
N VAL A 41 -2.88 -15.81 -1.91
CA VAL A 41 -3.56 -16.42 -3.07
C VAL A 41 -2.90 -17.72 -3.55
N ALA A 42 -1.88 -18.22 -2.84
CA ALA A 42 -1.17 -19.45 -3.19
C ALA A 42 -1.49 -20.62 -2.24
N CYS A 43 -1.73 -20.35 -0.96
CA CYS A 43 -2.02 -21.37 0.05
C CYS A 43 -3.26 -21.09 0.91
N GLU A 44 -4.08 -20.09 0.55
CA GLU A 44 -5.30 -19.69 1.27
C GLU A 44 -5.10 -19.28 2.73
N PHE A 45 -3.86 -18.99 3.16
CA PHE A 45 -3.58 -18.42 4.47
C PHE A 45 -4.30 -17.08 4.65
N VAL A 46 -4.93 -16.85 5.79
CA VAL A 46 -5.63 -15.59 6.15
C VAL A 46 -5.16 -15.12 7.52
N GLU A 47 -4.86 -13.83 7.64
CA GLU A 47 -4.53 -13.18 8.90
C GLU A 47 -5.23 -11.83 9.03
N ALA A 48 -5.49 -11.42 10.29
CA ALA A 48 -5.95 -10.07 10.58
C ALA A 48 -4.85 -9.06 10.22
N ARG A 49 -5.25 -7.88 9.73
CA ARG A 49 -4.30 -6.80 9.51
C ARG A 49 -3.75 -6.30 10.86
N PRO A 50 -2.40 -6.21 11.03
CA PRO A 50 -1.84 -5.49 12.17
C PRO A 50 -2.43 -4.11 12.35
N ASN A 51 -2.81 -3.80 13.59
CA ASN A 51 -3.22 -2.47 13.99
C ASN A 51 -2.05 -1.52 13.82
N ALA A 52 -2.24 -0.46 13.05
CA ALA A 52 -1.27 0.63 13.01
C ALA A 52 -1.31 1.37 14.35
N PRO A 53 -0.16 1.81 14.89
CA PRO A 53 -0.15 2.74 16.00
C PRO A 53 -0.93 4.01 15.60
N ALA A 54 -1.74 4.54 16.52
CA ALA A 54 -2.47 5.79 16.29
C ALA A 54 -1.51 7.00 16.17
N GLU A 55 -0.34 6.90 16.81
CA GLU A 55 0.66 7.94 16.79
C GLU A 55 1.55 7.83 15.56
N GLN A 56 1.71 8.95 14.84
CA GLN A 56 2.62 9.02 13.71
C GLN A 56 4.06 9.00 14.21
N PRO A 57 4.98 8.27 13.54
CA PRO A 57 6.37 8.26 13.93
C PRO A 57 6.97 9.67 13.82
N VAL A 58 7.83 10.02 14.79
CA VAL A 58 8.60 11.26 14.72
C VAL A 58 9.65 11.11 13.62
N THR A 59 9.47 11.86 12.54
CA THR A 59 10.37 11.91 11.39
C THR A 59 10.85 13.35 11.21
N ARG A 60 11.80 13.57 10.28
CA ARG A 60 12.26 14.92 9.94
C ARG A 60 11.11 15.85 9.55
N VAL A 61 10.07 15.32 8.89
CA VAL A 61 8.93 16.09 8.37
C VAL A 61 7.82 16.33 9.39
N THR A 62 7.69 15.50 10.43
CA THR A 62 6.64 15.70 11.45
C THR A 62 7.01 16.72 12.53
N ARG A 63 8.24 17.25 12.51
CA ARG A 63 8.68 18.29 13.47
C ARG A 63 8.06 19.66 13.13
N ALA A 64 7.72 20.43 14.17
CA ALA A 64 7.12 21.76 14.03
C ALA A 64 7.97 22.75 13.20
N SER A 65 9.30 22.59 13.18
CA SER A 65 10.20 23.40 12.35
C SER A 65 10.06 23.10 10.85
N ALA A 66 9.71 21.87 10.47
CA ALA A 66 9.49 21.49 9.07
C ALA A 66 8.23 22.15 8.48
N ARG A 67 7.20 22.42 9.31
CA ARG A 67 5.98 23.13 8.89
C ARG A 67 6.20 24.57 8.42
N ARG A 68 7.34 25.19 8.77
CA ARG A 68 7.63 26.59 8.42
C ARG A 68 8.25 26.77 7.04
N VAL A 69 8.59 25.67 6.36
CA VAL A 69 9.29 25.72 5.07
C VAL A 69 8.39 25.11 4.02
N GLU A 70 7.53 25.92 3.41
CA GLU A 70 6.92 25.56 2.14
C GLU A 70 8.04 25.54 1.10
N THR A 71 8.39 24.36 0.61
CA THR A 71 9.35 24.23 -0.50
C THR A 71 8.57 24.43 -1.79
N PRO A 72 8.86 25.49 -2.57
CA PRO A 72 8.19 25.69 -3.86
C PRO A 72 8.53 24.53 -4.80
N ALA A 73 7.55 24.05 -5.55
CA ALA A 73 7.77 23.01 -6.55
C ALA A 73 8.54 23.59 -7.74
N GLU A 74 9.68 22.98 -8.09
CA GLU A 74 10.50 23.36 -9.25
C GLU A 74 10.58 22.20 -10.24
N ALA A 75 10.56 22.50 -11.54
CA ALA A 75 10.60 21.49 -12.58
C ALA A 75 11.99 20.85 -12.68
N VAL A 76 12.05 19.51 -12.68
CA VAL A 76 13.31 18.76 -12.82
C VAL A 76 13.49 18.32 -14.29
N LYS A 77 14.70 18.48 -14.84
CA LYS A 77 15.08 17.93 -16.14
C LYS A 77 15.57 16.50 -15.97
N LEU A 78 14.90 15.54 -16.60
CA LEU A 78 15.42 14.19 -16.75
C LEU A 78 16.51 14.22 -17.85
N LEU A 79 17.68 13.66 -17.53
CA LEU A 79 18.73 13.42 -18.52
C LEU A 79 18.54 11.99 -19.05
N ASP A 80 18.36 11.86 -20.36
CA ASP A 80 18.44 10.57 -21.03
C ASP A 80 19.91 10.15 -21.11
N SER A 81 20.21 8.93 -20.65
CA SER A 81 21.55 8.33 -20.67
C SER A 81 21.95 7.81 -22.04
#